data_AF-A0A351V8F9-F1
#
_entry.id   AF-A0A351V8F9-F1
#
_cell.length_a   1.000
_cell.length_b   1.000
_cell.length_c   1.000
_cell.angle_alpha   90.00
_cell.angle_beta   90.00
_cell.angle_gamma   90.00
#
_symmetry.space_group_name_H-M   'P 1'
#
loop_
_entity.id
_entity.type
_entity.pdbx_description
1 polymer ?
#
loop_
_entity_poly.entity_id
_entity_poly.type
_entity_poly.pdbx_seq_one_letter_code
_entity_poly.pdbx_strand_id
1 'polypeptide(L)' 'FTGGCNGNLQGISKLVEGMDAKDAIQKLKGIRCGFKSTSCPDQLAQALESMI' A
#
# COMPACT_ATOMS: atom_id res chain seq x y z
N PHE A 1 4.51 -2.51 7.42
CA PHE A 1 3.32 -1.69 7.74
C PHE A 1 3.38 -1.20 9.17
N THR A 2 3.36 0.11 9.38
CA THR A 2 3.34 0.70 10.73
C THR A 2 2.40 1.92 10.76
N GLY A 3 1.67 2.09 11.87
CA GLY A 3 0.84 3.29 12.13
C GLY A 3 -0.46 3.44 11.32
N GLY A 4 -0.95 2.37 10.68
CA GLY A 4 -2.25 2.31 10.01
C GLY A 4 -3.38 1.76 10.91
N CYS A 5 -4.64 1.93 10.50
CA CYS A 5 -5.76 1.28 11.19
C CYS A 5 -6.01 -0.14 10.65
N ASN A 6 -6.48 -1.04 11.52
CA ASN A 6 -6.69 -2.46 11.19
C ASN A 6 -7.65 -2.64 10.00
N GLY A 7 -8.80 -1.94 10.00
CA GLY A 7 -9.78 -2.07 8.93
C GLY A 7 -9.25 -1.68 7.55
N ASN A 8 -8.47 -0.60 7.46
CA ASN A 8 -7.90 -0.16 6.19
C ASN A 8 -6.83 -1.15 5.67
N LEU A 9 -6.04 -1.75 6.57
CA LEU A 9 -5.09 -2.80 6.20
C LEU A 9 -5.79 -4.00 5.57
N GLN A 10 -6.85 -4.50 6.19
CA GLN A 10 -7.65 -5.60 5.65
C GLN A 10 -8.29 -5.22 4.30
N GLY A 11 -8.84 -4.01 4.20
CA GLY A 11 -9.44 -3.50 2.97
C GLY A 11 -8.46 -3.45 1.81
N ILE A 12 -7.28 -2.85 2.01
CA ILE A 12 -6.24 -2.78 0.96
C ILE A 12 -5.81 -4.18 0.54
N SER A 13 -5.57 -5.09 1.51
CA SER A 13 -5.18 -6.48 1.21
C SER A 13 -6.20 -7.17 0.30
N LYS A 14 -7.50 -6.94 0.55
CA LYS A 14 -8.58 -7.52 -0.27
C LYS A 14 -8.68 -6.89 -1.66
N LEU A 15 -8.40 -5.59 -1.77
CA LEU A 15 -8.44 -4.85 -3.04
C LEU A 15 -7.30 -5.22 -4.00
N VAL A 16 -6.16 -5.69 -3.48
CA VAL A 16 -5.00 -6.08 -4.30
C VAL A 16 -4.84 -7.59 -4.46
N GLU A 17 -5.72 -8.39 -3.86
CA GLU A 17 -5.66 -9.86 -3.95
C GLU A 17 -5.79 -10.31 -5.41
N GLY A 18 -4.82 -11.10 -5.89
CA GLY A 18 -4.76 -11.57 -7.29
C GLY A 18 -4.21 -10.56 -8.30
N MET A 19 -3.83 -9.36 -7.88
CA MET A 19 -3.17 -8.36 -8.73
C MET A 19 -1.69 -8.69 -8.93
N ASP A 20 -1.11 -8.36 -10.09
CA ASP A 20 0.33 -8.38 -10.26
C ASP A 20 1.00 -7.37 -9.32
N ALA A 21 2.16 -7.73 -8.76
CA ALA A 21 2.83 -6.89 -7.79
C ALA A 21 3.24 -5.52 -8.37
N LYS A 22 3.65 -5.45 -9.65
CA LYS A 22 4.01 -4.20 -10.32
C LYS A 22 2.79 -3.31 -10.53
N ASP A 23 1.65 -3.89 -10.88
CA ASP A 23 0.39 -3.16 -11.02
C ASP A 23 -0.06 -2.59 -9.67
N ALA A 24 0.06 -3.37 -8.58
CA ALA A 24 -0.23 -2.91 -7.23
C ALA A 24 0.69 -1.74 -6.81
N ILE A 25 1.99 -1.83 -7.12
CA ILE A 25 2.95 -0.73 -6.86
C ILE A 25 2.53 0.52 -7.63
N GLN A 26 2.29 0.43 -8.94
CA GLN A 26 1.89 1.59 -9.75
C GLN A 26 0.59 2.23 -9.25
N LYS A 27 -0.38 1.42 -8.84
CA LYS A 27 -1.68 1.89 -8.35
C LYS A 27 -1.59 2.60 -6.99
N LEU A 28 -0.68 2.18 -6.12
CA LEU A 28 -0.69 2.58 -4.70
C LEU A 28 0.47 3.51 -4.28
N LYS A 29 1.57 3.53 -5.03
CA LYS A 29 2.77 4.31 -4.68
C LYS A 29 2.49 5.81 -4.69
N GLY A 30 3.01 6.51 -3.70
CA GLY A 30 2.92 7.96 -3.56
C GLY A 30 1.61 8.47 -2.96
N ILE A 31 0.63 7.61 -2.67
CA ILE A 31 -0.60 8.02 -1.97
C ILE A 31 -0.21 8.53 -0.57
N ARG A 32 -0.62 9.75 -0.22
CA ARG A 32 -0.33 10.37 1.08
C ARG A 32 -1.55 10.40 1.98
N CYS A 33 -1.32 10.35 3.30
CA CYS A 33 -2.35 10.49 4.32
C CYS A 33 -2.27 11.88 4.97
N GLY A 34 -3.01 12.85 4.43
CA GLY A 34 -2.92 14.24 4.86
C GLY A 34 -1.52 14.81 4.65
N PHE A 35 -0.93 15.39 5.70
CA PHE A 35 0.43 15.95 5.66
C PHE A 35 1.55 14.90 5.83
N LYS A 36 1.22 13.63 6.04
CA LYS A 36 2.23 12.56 6.20
C LYS A 36 2.97 12.33 4.88
N SER A 37 4.25 11.97 4.99
CA SER A 37 5.10 11.62 3.85
C SER A 37 4.71 10.29 3.16
N THR A 38 3.87 9.48 3.82
CA THR A 38 3.42 8.17 3.33
C THR A 38 1.99 7.85 3.81
N SER A 39 1.45 6.73 3.37
CA SER A 39 0.15 6.17 3.78
C SER A 39 0.19 4.64 3.82
N CYS A 40 -0.86 3.98 4.31
CA CYS A 40 -0.95 2.51 4.28
C CYS A 40 -0.78 1.91 2.87
N PRO A 41 -1.47 2.38 1.82
CA PRO A 41 -1.27 1.86 0.47
C PRO A 41 0.13 2.18 -0.08
N ASP A 42 0.68 3.35 0.21
CA ASP A 42 2.04 3.70 -0.23
C ASP A 42 3.12 2.85 0.48
N GLN A 43 2.94 2.55 1.78
CA GLN A 43 3.79 1.59 2.49
C GLN A 43 3.70 0.18 1.88
N LEU A 44 2.53 -0.25 1.39
CA LEU A 44 2.41 -1.53 0.69
C LEU A 44 3.21 -1.50 -0.61
N ALA A 45 3.08 -0.44 -1.40
CA ALA A 45 3.83 -0.29 -2.64
C ALA A 45 5.35 -0.31 -2.40
N GLN A 46 5.83 0.42 -1.40
CA GLN A 46 7.27 0.41 -1.04
C GLN A 46 7.75 -0.97 -0.57
N ALA A 47 6.92 -1.68 0.21
CA ALA A 47 7.25 -3.03 0.67
C ALA A 47 7.32 -4.01 -0.51
N LEU A 48 6.33 -3.98 -1.42
CA LEU A 48 6.34 -4.80 -2.63
C LEU A 48 7.55 -4.48 -3.51
N GLU A 49 7.85 -3.20 -3.74
CA GLU A 49 9.00 -2.77 -4.54
C GLU A 49 10.33 -3.26 -3.97
N SER A 50 10.44 -3.42 -2.65
CA SER A 50 11.66 -3.97 -2.02
C SER A 50 11.85 -5.48 -2.19
N MET A 51 10.85 -6.19 -2.73
CA MET A 51 10.85 -7.66 -2.87
C MET A 51 11.04 -8.14 -4.31
N ILE A 52 11.15 -7.22 -5.28
CA ILE A 52 11.24 -7.51 -6.72
C ILE A 52 12.52 -6.88 -7.26
#